data_AF-A0AA51R048-F1
#
_entry.id   AF-A0AA51R048-F1
#
_cell.length_a   1.000
_cell.length_b   1.000
_cell.length_c   1.000
_cell.angle_alpha   90.00
_cell.angle_beta   90.00
_cell.angle_gamma   90.00
#
_symmetry.space_group_name_H-M   'P 1'
#
loop_
_entity.id
_entity.type
_entity.pdbx_description
1 polymer ?
#
loop_
_entity_poly.entity_id
_entity_poly.type
_entity_poly.pdbx_seq_one_letter_code
_entity_poly.pdbx_strand_id
1 'polypeptide(L)'
;MKSRKEKPNAKWGGGGFNAFPHRVLASEKFATLSPQATKLLIDLLSQYRGSNNGDLCAAMSLMERRGWKSNAGLANALKELIHTGFVILTRQGGRNSPNLYALSFYAIDDCLDKRGFSKFDPNLGIKPAASPRNDWLRDTPAPDLEKAKAEAKKLKKQTDIIDLKNHLKTNPNDKYADNYSKAIEAYERQSK
;
A
#
# COMPACT_ATOMS: atom_id res chain seq x y z
N MET A 1 15.12 15.01 -35.00
CA MET A 1 14.51 13.66 -34.98
C MET A 1 13.13 13.75 -35.59
N LYS A 2 12.83 13.02 -36.67
CA LYS A 2 11.50 13.02 -37.30
C LYS A 2 10.49 12.36 -36.34
N SER A 3 9.36 13.01 -36.07
CA SER A 3 8.27 12.38 -35.32
C SER A 3 7.75 11.17 -36.11
N ARG A 4 7.60 10.04 -35.43
CA ARG A 4 7.02 8.84 -36.03
C ARG A 4 5.56 9.15 -36.34
N LYS A 5 5.20 9.28 -37.62
CA LYS A 5 3.81 9.47 -38.04
C LYS A 5 2.93 8.41 -37.37
N GLU A 6 1.91 8.86 -36.64
CA GLU A 6 0.93 7.97 -36.03
C GLU A 6 0.22 7.18 -37.13
N LYS A 7 0.17 5.85 -36.96
CA LYS A 7 -0.51 4.98 -37.92
C LYS A 7 -2.02 5.12 -37.67
N PRO A 8 -2.82 5.55 -38.66
CA PRO A 8 -4.25 5.81 -38.48
C PRO A 8 -5.12 4.58 -38.20
N ASN A 9 -4.53 3.37 -38.17
CA ASN A 9 -5.24 2.09 -37.95
C ASN A 9 -4.83 1.38 -36.64
N ALA A 10 -4.26 2.10 -35.67
CA ALA A 10 -3.98 1.49 -34.38
C ALA A 10 -5.30 1.27 -33.62
N LYS A 11 -5.53 0.04 -33.12
CA LYS A 11 -6.69 -0.30 -32.26
C LYS A 11 -6.68 0.45 -30.91
N TRP A 12 -5.64 1.23 -30.64
CA TRP A 12 -5.37 1.93 -29.39
C TRP A 12 -4.69 3.27 -29.69
N GLY A 13 -4.81 4.23 -28.78
CA GLY A 13 -4.32 5.61 -28.91
C GLY A 13 -2.80 5.81 -28.88
N GLY A 14 -2.02 4.83 -29.37
CA GLY A 14 -0.56 4.84 -29.32
C GLY A 14 0.02 4.49 -27.94
N GLY A 15 1.35 4.57 -27.81
CA GLY A 15 2.08 4.29 -26.58
C GLY A 15 2.40 2.80 -26.32
N GLY A 16 3.07 2.55 -25.20
CA GLY A 16 3.30 1.20 -24.67
C GLY A 16 2.09 0.69 -23.86
N PHE A 17 2.05 -0.62 -23.61
CA PHE A 17 1.01 -1.25 -22.80
C PHE A 17 1.63 -2.18 -21.75
N ASN A 18 0.91 -2.40 -20.66
CA ASN A 18 1.25 -3.43 -19.68
C ASN A 18 0.35 -4.65 -19.91
N ALA A 19 0.95 -5.83 -20.00
CA ALA A 19 0.20 -7.07 -20.14
C ALA A 19 -0.38 -7.47 -18.78
N PHE A 20 -1.67 -7.21 -18.54
CA PHE A 20 -2.34 -7.65 -17.31
C PHE A 20 -2.96 -9.04 -17.55
N PRO A 21 -2.46 -10.13 -16.92
CA PRO A 21 -2.96 -11.47 -17.22
C PRO A 21 -4.44 -11.62 -16.84
N HIS A 22 -5.25 -12.18 -17.74
CA HIS A 22 -6.68 -12.38 -17.49
C HIS A 22 -6.97 -13.18 -16.21
N ARG A 23 -6.12 -14.17 -15.88
CA ARG A 23 -6.23 -14.93 -14.63
C ARG A 23 -6.10 -14.07 -13.37
N VAL A 24 -5.33 -12.97 -13.43
CA VAL A 24 -5.18 -12.04 -12.31
C VAL A 24 -6.46 -11.18 -12.23
N LEU A 25 -6.94 -10.66 -13.36
CA LEU A 25 -8.18 -9.87 -13.42
C LEU A 25 -9.43 -10.65 -13.00
N ALA A 26 -9.48 -11.94 -13.34
CA ALA A 26 -10.60 -12.83 -13.00
C ALA A 26 -10.48 -13.41 -11.58
N SER A 27 -9.41 -13.11 -10.84
CA SER A 27 -9.24 -13.62 -9.48
C SER A 27 -10.18 -12.91 -8.50
N GLU A 28 -10.71 -13.66 -7.53
CA GLU A 28 -11.55 -13.10 -6.46
C GLU A 28 -10.81 -12.00 -5.71
N LYS A 29 -9.52 -12.21 -5.38
CA LYS A 29 -8.70 -11.23 -4.69
C LYS A 29 -8.61 -9.89 -5.42
N PHE A 30 -8.52 -9.91 -6.75
CA PHE A 30 -8.49 -8.67 -7.54
C PHE A 30 -9.88 -8.01 -7.53
N ALA A 31 -10.94 -8.80 -7.71
CA ALA A 31 -12.31 -8.31 -7.70
C ALA A 31 -12.71 -7.66 -6.35
N THR A 32 -12.13 -8.11 -5.24
CA THR A 32 -12.39 -7.57 -3.89
C THR A 32 -11.47 -6.43 -3.46
N LEU A 33 -10.48 -6.04 -4.28
CA LEU A 33 -9.59 -4.94 -3.94
C LEU A 33 -10.37 -3.62 -3.74
N SER A 34 -9.96 -2.85 -2.75
CA SER A 34 -10.46 -1.50 -2.57
C SER A 34 -10.12 -0.64 -3.80
N PRO A 35 -10.94 0.38 -4.11
CA PRO A 35 -10.64 1.29 -5.21
C PRO A 35 -9.27 1.97 -5.08
N GLN A 36 -8.81 2.20 -3.86
CA GLN A 36 -7.49 2.79 -3.61
C GLN A 36 -6.35 1.81 -3.91
N ALA A 37 -6.49 0.54 -3.50
CA ALA A 37 -5.52 -0.50 -3.83
C ALA A 37 -5.48 -0.76 -5.34
N THR A 38 -6.63 -0.89 -6.00
CA THR A 38 -6.68 -1.03 -7.46
C THR A 38 -6.01 0.16 -8.15
N LYS A 39 -6.29 1.40 -7.73
CA LYS A 39 -5.63 2.59 -8.26
C LYS A 39 -4.11 2.53 -8.06
N LEU A 40 -3.64 2.18 -6.85
CA LEU A 40 -2.20 2.09 -6.57
C LEU A 40 -1.53 1.02 -7.43
N LEU A 41 -2.20 -0.11 -7.67
CA LEU A 41 -1.69 -1.16 -8.52
C LEU A 41 -1.50 -0.67 -9.97
N ILE A 42 -2.46 0.09 -10.50
CA ILE A 42 -2.37 0.74 -11.81
C ILE A 42 -1.27 1.82 -11.83
N ASP A 43 -1.10 2.59 -10.75
CA ASP A 43 -0.02 3.58 -10.64
C ASP A 43 1.37 2.92 -10.62
N LEU A 44 1.53 1.79 -9.95
CA LEU A 44 2.77 0.99 -9.99
C LEU A 44 3.00 0.38 -11.37
N LEU A 45 1.96 -0.16 -12.01
CA LEU A 45 2.02 -0.63 -13.40
C LEU A 45 2.46 0.48 -14.36
N SER A 46 2.04 1.73 -14.15
CA SER A 46 2.46 2.87 -14.98
C SER A 46 3.96 3.18 -14.90
N GLN A 47 4.64 2.73 -13.84
CA GLN A 47 6.09 2.86 -13.67
C GLN A 47 6.87 1.69 -14.31
N TYR A 48 6.21 0.58 -14.57
CA TYR A 48 6.84 -0.60 -15.15
C TYR A 48 7.15 -0.39 -16.63
N ARG A 49 8.35 -0.79 -17.04
CA ARG A 49 8.91 -0.60 -18.39
C ARG A 49 9.38 -1.91 -19.04
N GLY A 50 9.08 -3.05 -18.42
CA GLY A 50 9.45 -4.38 -18.91
C GLY A 50 10.72 -4.97 -18.29
N SER A 51 11.55 -4.15 -17.62
CA SER A 51 12.86 -4.58 -17.10
C SER A 51 13.24 -3.91 -15.76
N ASN A 52 12.24 -3.48 -14.99
CA ASN A 52 12.42 -2.78 -13.72
C ASN A 52 11.43 -3.24 -12.63
N ASN A 53 10.87 -4.44 -12.77
CA ASN A 53 9.98 -5.01 -11.75
C ASN A 53 10.78 -5.38 -10.51
N GLY A 54 10.68 -4.56 -9.48
CA GLY A 54 11.57 -4.57 -8.31
C GLY A 54 12.15 -3.19 -7.97
N ASP A 55 11.96 -2.21 -8.86
CA ASP A 55 12.35 -0.80 -8.69
C ASP A 55 11.13 0.13 -8.86
N LEU A 56 9.93 -0.34 -8.48
CA LEU A 56 8.71 0.47 -8.49
C LEU A 56 8.58 1.21 -7.16
N CYS A 57 8.14 2.46 -7.18
CA CYS A 57 8.16 3.33 -6.00
C CYS A 57 6.78 3.92 -5.71
N ALA A 58 6.34 3.79 -4.45
CA ALA A 58 5.09 4.36 -3.94
C ALA A 58 5.35 5.52 -2.96
N ALA A 59 6.44 6.27 -3.12
CA ALA A 59 6.70 7.43 -2.26
C ALA A 59 5.68 8.55 -2.51
N MET A 60 5.26 9.24 -1.45
CA MET A 60 4.21 10.26 -1.52
C MET A 60 4.51 11.35 -2.57
N SER A 61 5.74 11.84 -2.65
CA SER A 61 6.15 12.87 -3.63
C SER A 61 6.00 12.43 -5.10
N LEU A 62 6.07 11.12 -5.38
CA LEU A 62 5.75 10.56 -6.70
C LEU A 62 4.24 10.44 -6.89
N MET A 63 3.54 9.99 -5.85
CA MET A 63 2.12 9.69 -5.88
C MET A 63 1.23 10.94 -5.85
N GLU A 64 1.69 12.06 -5.31
CA GLU A 64 0.99 13.37 -5.39
C GLU A 64 0.74 13.78 -6.84
N ARG A 65 1.72 13.56 -7.73
CA ARG A 65 1.59 13.81 -9.18
C ARG A 65 0.59 12.86 -9.86
N ARG A 66 0.22 11.78 -9.18
CA ARG A 66 -0.81 10.81 -9.58
C ARG A 66 -2.14 11.06 -8.85
N GLY A 67 -2.29 12.21 -8.19
CA GLY A 67 -3.52 12.63 -7.51
C GLY A 67 -3.74 12.01 -6.13
N TRP A 68 -2.72 11.42 -5.50
CA TRP A 68 -2.82 11.01 -4.10
C TRP A 68 -2.71 12.22 -3.18
N LYS A 69 -3.60 12.31 -2.19
CA LYS A 69 -3.71 13.47 -1.28
C LYS A 69 -3.28 13.19 0.15
N SER A 70 -3.15 11.92 0.53
CA SER A 70 -2.79 11.55 1.90
C SER A 70 -1.84 10.36 1.95
N ASN A 71 -0.89 10.45 2.88
CA ASN A 71 -0.01 9.33 3.24
C ASN A 71 -0.80 8.14 3.79
N ALA A 72 -1.83 8.39 4.60
CA ALA A 72 -2.63 7.34 5.21
C ALA A 72 -3.36 6.49 4.16
N GLY A 73 -4.01 7.11 3.17
CA GLY A 73 -4.69 6.38 2.10
C GLY A 73 -3.71 5.56 1.25
N LEU A 74 -2.57 6.16 0.90
CA LEU A 74 -1.52 5.47 0.15
C LEU A 74 -0.95 4.28 0.93
N ALA A 75 -0.69 4.45 2.22
CA ALA A 75 -0.19 3.40 3.10
C ALA A 75 -1.21 2.26 3.26
N ASN A 76 -2.50 2.57 3.38
CA ASN A 76 -3.56 1.57 3.48
C ASN A 76 -3.71 0.76 2.18
N ALA A 77 -3.73 1.43 1.03
CA ALA A 77 -3.75 0.78 -0.27
C ALA A 77 -2.54 -0.14 -0.47
N LEU A 78 -1.34 0.31 -0.07
CA LEU A 78 -0.12 -0.48 -0.17
C LEU A 78 -0.15 -1.70 0.77
N LYS A 79 -0.60 -1.54 2.01
CA LYS A 79 -0.79 -2.65 2.96
C LYS A 79 -1.73 -3.70 2.39
N GLU A 80 -2.83 -3.29 1.79
CA GLU A 80 -3.79 -4.17 1.14
C GLU A 80 -3.17 -4.93 -0.03
N LEU A 81 -2.42 -4.26 -0.91
CA LEU A 81 -1.76 -4.91 -2.04
C LEU A 81 -0.66 -5.90 -1.62
N ILE A 82 0.06 -5.61 -0.53
CA ILE A 82 1.04 -6.53 0.05
C ILE A 82 0.32 -7.72 0.68
N HIS A 83 -0.73 -7.47 1.45
CA HIS A 83 -1.52 -8.51 2.10
C HIS A 83 -2.14 -9.46 1.07
N THR A 84 -2.83 -8.93 0.06
CA THR A 84 -3.44 -9.71 -1.02
C THR A 84 -2.41 -10.39 -1.94
N GLY A 85 -1.14 -10.03 -1.83
CA GLY A 85 -0.03 -10.64 -2.55
C GLY A 85 0.13 -10.14 -3.99
N PHE A 86 -0.48 -9.03 -4.39
CA PHE A 86 -0.26 -8.42 -5.71
C PHE A 86 1.06 -7.64 -5.78
N VAL A 87 1.51 -7.10 -4.64
CA VAL A 87 2.74 -6.30 -4.54
C VAL A 87 3.68 -6.91 -3.50
N ILE A 88 4.98 -6.88 -3.79
CA ILE A 88 6.04 -7.39 -2.91
C ILE A 88 7.00 -6.24 -2.61
N LEU A 89 7.38 -6.06 -1.35
CA LEU A 89 8.47 -5.16 -0.97
C LEU A 89 9.81 -5.78 -1.36
N THR A 90 10.56 -5.12 -2.23
CA THR A 90 11.88 -5.58 -2.71
C THR A 90 13.04 -4.86 -2.02
N ARG A 91 12.79 -3.65 -1.51
CA ARG A 91 13.75 -2.91 -0.69
C ARG A 91 13.03 -2.16 0.42
N GLN A 92 13.43 -2.37 1.67
CA GLN A 92 13.04 -1.50 2.77
C GLN A 92 13.80 -0.18 2.65
N GLY A 93 13.04 0.92 2.63
CA GLY A 93 13.55 2.27 2.62
C GLY A 93 13.93 2.76 4.02
N GLY A 94 14.35 4.02 4.08
CA GLY A 94 14.80 4.68 5.31
C GLY A 94 14.94 6.18 5.09
N ARG A 95 15.77 6.85 5.90
CA ARG A 95 16.04 8.28 5.73
C ARG A 95 16.65 8.51 4.34
N ASN A 96 15.95 9.29 3.50
CA ASN A 96 16.32 9.61 2.11
C ASN A 96 16.32 8.44 1.11
N SER A 97 15.75 7.29 1.45
CA SER A 97 15.62 6.15 0.52
C SER A 97 14.19 5.64 0.51
N PRO A 98 13.50 5.61 -0.65
CA PRO A 98 12.14 5.09 -0.70
C PRO A 98 12.14 3.56 -0.65
N ASN A 99 11.04 3.01 -0.15
CA ASN A 99 10.73 1.60 -0.36
C ASN A 99 10.59 1.31 -1.86
N LEU A 100 11.07 0.14 -2.28
CA LEU A 100 10.88 -0.36 -3.64
C LEU A 100 10.00 -1.60 -3.65
N TYR A 101 9.29 -1.78 -4.75
CA TYR A 101 8.27 -2.78 -4.90
C TYR A 101 8.36 -3.51 -6.23
N ALA A 102 7.82 -4.74 -6.25
CA ALA A 102 7.58 -5.54 -7.44
C ALA A 102 6.12 -5.98 -7.51
N LEU A 103 5.62 -6.17 -8.72
CA LEU A 103 4.35 -6.81 -9.03
C LEU A 103 4.56 -8.32 -9.03
N SER A 104 3.81 -9.06 -8.21
CA SER A 104 4.05 -10.49 -8.00
C SER A 104 3.64 -11.37 -9.19
N PHE A 105 2.77 -10.86 -10.08
CA PHE A 105 2.34 -11.53 -11.31
C PHE A 105 3.26 -11.29 -12.51
N TYR A 106 4.37 -10.56 -12.32
CA TYR A 106 5.48 -10.50 -13.27
C TYR A 106 6.73 -11.16 -12.67
N ALA A 107 7.64 -11.57 -13.56
CA ALA A 107 9.01 -11.93 -13.18
C ALA A 107 9.68 -10.74 -12.47
N ILE A 108 10.51 -11.02 -11.47
CA ILE A 108 11.25 -9.97 -10.74
C ILE A 108 12.55 -9.74 -11.50
N ASP A 109 12.77 -8.49 -11.91
CA ASP A 109 13.93 -8.10 -12.72
C ASP A 109 15.15 -7.82 -11.84
N ASP A 110 16.34 -8.02 -12.42
CA ASP A 110 17.59 -7.61 -11.77
C ASP A 110 17.76 -6.09 -11.84
N CYS A 111 17.31 -5.42 -10.79
CA CYS A 111 17.32 -3.96 -10.68
C CYS A 111 18.62 -3.49 -10.02
N LEU A 112 19.52 -2.91 -10.82
CA LEU A 112 20.81 -2.40 -10.37
C LEU A 112 20.79 -0.87 -10.20
N ASP A 113 21.59 -0.35 -9.27
CA ASP A 113 21.87 1.07 -9.12
C ASP A 113 22.85 1.56 -10.21
N LYS A 114 23.13 2.87 -10.24
CA LYS A 114 24.04 3.47 -11.24
C LYS A 114 25.47 2.93 -11.17
N ARG A 115 25.85 2.27 -10.07
CA ARG A 115 27.18 1.70 -9.84
C ARG A 115 27.18 0.19 -10.07
N GLY A 116 26.07 -0.40 -10.50
CA GLY A 116 25.94 -1.84 -10.76
C GLY A 116 25.62 -2.68 -9.53
N PHE A 117 25.34 -2.08 -8.37
CA PHE A 117 24.95 -2.84 -7.17
C PHE A 117 23.46 -3.15 -7.18
N SER A 118 23.08 -4.32 -6.69
CA SER A 118 21.66 -4.70 -6.55
C SER A 118 20.92 -3.70 -5.67
N LYS A 119 19.73 -3.28 -6.12
CA LYS A 119 18.81 -2.44 -5.34
C LYS A 119 17.98 -3.22 -4.34
N PHE A 120 18.08 -4.55 -4.31
CA PHE A 120 17.28 -5.38 -3.41
C PHE A 120 17.84 -5.31 -1.99
N ASP A 121 16.95 -5.33 -1.00
CA ASP A 121 17.36 -5.45 0.40
C ASP A 121 17.66 -6.92 0.72
N PRO A 122 18.91 -7.27 1.11
CA PRO A 122 19.28 -8.66 1.40
C PRO A 122 18.49 -9.27 2.57
N ASN A 123 17.95 -8.45 3.48
CA ASN A 123 17.21 -8.94 4.65
C ASN A 123 15.79 -9.41 4.30
N LEU A 124 15.26 -9.04 3.12
CA LEU A 124 13.91 -9.41 2.69
C LEU A 124 13.87 -10.77 1.97
N GLY A 125 15.03 -11.35 1.62
CA GLY A 125 15.11 -12.64 0.93
C GLY A 125 14.50 -12.65 -0.48
N ILE A 126 14.20 -11.49 -1.06
CA ILE A 126 13.69 -11.36 -2.43
C ILE A 126 14.86 -11.29 -3.41
N LYS A 127 14.77 -12.05 -4.50
CA LYS A 127 15.80 -12.12 -5.55
C LYS A 127 15.15 -12.00 -6.93
N PRO A 128 15.91 -11.52 -7.94
CA PRO A 128 15.49 -11.61 -9.34
C PRO A 128 15.14 -13.05 -9.71
N ALA A 129 14.10 -13.21 -10.53
CA ALA A 129 13.59 -14.52 -10.92
C ALA A 129 12.91 -14.43 -12.29
N ALA A 130 13.20 -15.40 -13.16
CA ALA A 130 12.64 -15.48 -14.52
C ALA A 130 11.15 -15.85 -14.55
N SER A 131 10.56 -16.28 -13.43
CA SER A 131 9.16 -16.65 -13.31
C SER A 131 8.44 -15.77 -12.29
N PRO A 132 7.16 -15.43 -12.52
CA PRO A 132 6.38 -14.66 -11.56
C PRO A 132 6.15 -15.44 -10.28
N ARG A 133 6.31 -14.76 -9.14
CA ARG A 133 6.13 -15.36 -7.82
C ARG A 133 4.67 -15.73 -7.52
N ASN A 134 3.72 -15.03 -8.12
CA ASN A 134 2.28 -15.22 -7.99
C ASN A 134 1.81 -15.32 -6.53
N ASP A 135 2.34 -14.47 -5.64
CA ASP A 135 1.98 -14.45 -4.21
C ASP A 135 0.46 -14.26 -4.00
N TRP A 136 -0.25 -13.66 -4.97
CA TRP A 136 -1.70 -13.55 -5.01
C TRP A 136 -2.45 -14.90 -5.10
N LEU A 137 -1.81 -15.99 -5.53
CA LEU A 137 -2.41 -17.34 -5.51
C LEU A 137 -2.36 -18.02 -4.14
N ARG A 138 -1.49 -17.58 -3.23
CA ARG A 138 -1.38 -18.23 -1.92
C ARG A 138 -2.66 -18.00 -1.13
N ASP A 139 -3.08 -18.97 -0.33
CA ASP A 139 -4.13 -18.71 0.65
C ASP A 139 -3.63 -17.65 1.62
N THR A 140 -4.06 -16.40 1.40
CA THR A 140 -3.97 -15.44 2.48
C THR A 140 -5.03 -15.87 3.46
N PRO A 141 -4.72 -16.17 4.74
CA PRO A 141 -5.78 -16.18 5.72
C PRO A 141 -6.46 -14.82 5.61
N ALA A 142 -7.76 -14.83 5.31
CA ALA A 142 -8.54 -13.60 5.25
C ALA A 142 -8.22 -12.81 6.53
N PRO A 143 -7.89 -11.51 6.44
CA PRO A 143 -7.87 -10.72 7.65
C PRO A 143 -9.27 -10.87 8.22
N ASP A 144 -9.36 -11.39 9.45
CA ASP A 144 -10.65 -11.48 10.13
C ASP A 144 -11.20 -10.06 10.20
N LEU A 145 -12.12 -9.75 9.27
CA LEU A 145 -12.62 -8.39 9.04
C LEU A 145 -13.33 -7.90 10.29
N GLU A 146 -13.94 -8.81 11.06
CA GLU A 146 -14.58 -8.49 12.32
C GLU A 146 -13.54 -8.20 13.40
N LYS A 147 -12.47 -8.98 13.50
CA LYS A 147 -11.36 -8.70 14.42
C LYS A 147 -10.64 -7.40 14.08
N ALA A 148 -10.38 -7.12 12.80
CA ALA A 148 -9.74 -5.89 12.34
C ALA A 148 -10.62 -4.65 12.60
N LYS A 149 -11.94 -4.74 12.34
CA LYS A 149 -12.90 -3.68 12.70
C LYS A 149 -12.99 -3.49 14.22
N ALA A 150 -13.00 -4.58 14.99
CA ALA A 150 -13.04 -4.53 16.45
C ALA A 150 -11.79 -3.87 17.04
N GLU A 151 -10.60 -4.20 16.51
CA GLU A 151 -9.34 -3.60 16.90
C GLU A 151 -9.28 -2.11 16.54
N ALA A 152 -9.73 -1.73 15.33
CA ALA A 152 -9.84 -0.32 14.94
C ALA A 152 -10.82 0.46 15.83
N LYS A 153 -11.97 -0.15 16.20
CA LYS A 153 -12.94 0.45 17.13
C LYS A 153 -12.37 0.61 18.53
N LYS A 154 -11.61 -0.39 19.02
CA LYS A 154 -10.92 -0.34 20.30
C LYS A 154 -9.88 0.77 20.33
N LEU A 155 -9.06 0.88 19.29
CA LEU A 155 -8.04 1.92 19.15
C LEU A 155 -8.66 3.32 19.14
N LYS A 156 -9.75 3.52 18.37
CA LYS A 156 -10.48 4.80 18.35
C LYS A 156 -10.98 5.17 19.75
N LYS A 157 -11.66 4.24 20.44
CA LYS A 157 -12.16 4.47 21.81
C LYS A 157 -11.02 4.80 22.78
N GLN A 158 -9.86 4.16 22.61
CA GLN A 158 -8.68 4.45 23.43
C GLN A 158 -8.13 5.86 23.19
N THR A 159 -8.07 6.29 21.92
CA THR A 159 -7.68 7.66 21.56
C THR A 159 -8.64 8.70 22.14
N ASP A 160 -9.94 8.50 21.99
CA ASP A 160 -10.96 9.41 22.52
C ASP A 160 -10.81 9.59 24.05
N ILE A 161 -10.46 8.51 24.77
CA ILE A 161 -10.23 8.55 26.23
C ILE A 161 -8.95 9.28 26.59
N ILE A 162 -7.88 9.13 25.81
CA ILE A 162 -6.63 9.89 25.98
C ILE A 162 -6.89 11.39 25.81
N ASP A 163 -7.68 11.76 24.80
CA ASP A 163 -8.03 13.16 24.54
C ASP A 163 -8.86 13.75 25.68
N LEU A 164 -9.83 13.01 26.23
CA LEU A 164 -10.58 13.41 27.42
C LEU A 164 -9.69 13.61 28.65
N LYS A 165 -8.72 12.71 28.88
CA LYS A 165 -7.75 12.85 29.98
C LYS A 165 -6.91 14.12 29.82
N ASN A 166 -6.45 14.41 28.61
CA ASN A 166 -5.69 15.61 28.31
C ASN A 166 -6.55 16.88 28.53
N HIS A 167 -7.81 16.86 28.10
CA HIS A 167 -8.74 17.98 28.28
C HIS A 167 -9.00 18.30 29.76
N LEU A 168 -9.26 17.28 30.59
CA LEU A 168 -9.43 17.46 32.04
C LEU A 168 -8.18 18.04 32.72
N LYS A 169 -6.99 17.64 32.24
CA LYS A 169 -5.72 18.16 32.74
C LYS A 169 -5.54 19.64 32.40
N THR A 170 -5.96 20.08 31.22
CA THR A 170 -5.84 21.48 30.80
C THR A 170 -6.97 22.37 31.32
N ASN A 171 -8.15 21.78 31.58
CA ASN A 171 -9.37 22.49 32.00
C ASN A 171 -9.98 21.82 33.24
N PRO A 172 -9.34 21.95 34.42
CA PRO A 172 -9.76 21.23 35.63
C PRO A 172 -11.14 21.65 36.16
N ASN A 173 -11.60 22.86 35.81
CA ASN A 173 -12.91 23.40 36.25
C ASN A 173 -13.98 23.34 35.13
N ASP A 174 -13.84 22.45 34.15
CA ASP A 174 -14.84 22.26 33.10
C ASP A 174 -16.19 21.84 33.71
N LYS A 175 -17.27 22.48 33.25
CA LYS A 175 -18.65 22.20 33.71
C LYS A 175 -19.06 20.72 33.58
N TYR A 176 -18.43 19.98 32.67
CA TYR A 176 -18.70 18.56 32.41
C TYR A 176 -17.57 17.64 32.89
N ALA A 177 -16.64 18.13 33.72
CA ALA A 177 -15.49 17.36 34.18
C ALA A 177 -15.89 16.00 34.81
N ASP A 178 -16.95 16.00 35.62
CA ASP A 178 -17.49 14.78 36.23
C ASP A 178 -17.98 13.75 35.20
N ASN A 179 -18.56 14.21 34.08
CA ASN A 179 -19.02 13.32 33.03
C ASN A 179 -17.84 12.68 32.28
N TYR A 180 -16.79 13.45 32.03
CA TYR A 180 -15.57 12.94 31.39
C TYR A 180 -14.83 11.95 32.28
N SER A 181 -14.68 12.25 33.57
CA SER A 181 -14.09 11.34 34.56
C SER A 181 -14.84 10.01 34.64
N LYS A 182 -16.19 10.06 34.68
CA LYS A 182 -17.04 8.85 34.63
C LYS A 182 -16.82 8.04 33.35
N ALA A 183 -16.70 8.70 32.19
CA ALA A 183 -16.46 8.02 30.91
C ALA A 183 -15.08 7.33 30.88
N ILE A 184 -14.06 7.98 31.45
CA ILE A 184 -12.70 7.43 31.60
C ILE A 184 -12.71 6.19 32.50
N GLU A 185 -13.29 6.29 33.69
CA GLU A 185 -13.39 5.15 34.63
C GLU A 185 -14.15 3.97 34.03
N ALA A 186 -15.25 4.24 33.33
CA ALA A 186 -16.03 3.20 32.66
C ALA A 186 -15.22 2.47 31.59
N TYR A 187 -14.37 3.19 30.84
CA TYR A 187 -13.45 2.58 29.88
C TYR A 187 -12.37 1.75 30.57
N GLU A 188 -11.73 2.27 31.62
CA GLU A 188 -10.67 1.57 32.35
C GLU A 188 -11.17 0.27 32.98
N ARG A 189 -12.39 0.28 33.54
CA ARG A 189 -13.06 -0.94 34.06
C ARG A 189 -13.31 -1.99 32.97
N GLN A 190 -13.63 -1.57 31.74
CA GLN A 190 -13.84 -2.48 30.60
C GLN A 190 -12.54 -3.00 29.97
N SER A 191 -11.39 -2.38 30.29
CA SER A 191 -10.09 -2.71 29.72
C SER A 191 -9.22 -3.63 30.61
N LYS A 192 -9.67 -3.92 31.84
CA LYS A 192 -9.09 -4.92 32.76
C LYS A 192 -9.64 -6.31 32.44
#